data_AF-A0A2E9C6A7-F1
#
_entry.id   AF-A0A2E9C6A7-F1
#
_cell.length_a   1.000
_cell.length_b   1.000
_cell.length_c   1.000
_cell.angle_alpha   90.00
_cell.angle_beta   90.00
_cell.angle_gamma   90.00
#
_symmetry.space_group_name_H-M   'P 1'
#
loop_
_entity.id
_entity.type
_entity.pdbx_description
1 polymer ?
#
loop_
_entity_poly.entity_id
_entity_poly.type
_entity_poly.pdbx_seq_one_letter_code
_entity_poly.pdbx_strand_id
1 'polypeptide(L)'
;MRTKMIKRINLLYSILLFSSIFAQVKLDVNTIPTKVDIYLDGVNLGSSPIRNERITPGVHKFEIKKKGYAPLTYSLLVNPAQAIELDFFLNPIYECKFVTEEKSLIFELNGEHQWDAQTVRLRLEAGNHKLRVFKIGEIIDEQMILVDEPKKYNYHLRKSLNGD
;
A
#
# COMPACT_ATOMS: atom_id res chain seq x y z
N MET A 1 62.53 44.78 29.04
CA MET A 1 62.87 44.50 27.62
C MET A 1 62.49 43.05 27.30
N ARG A 2 61.77 42.84 26.19
CA ARG A 2 61.33 41.58 25.55
C ARG A 2 60.11 40.81 26.13
N THR A 3 58.98 41.28 25.62
CA THR A 3 57.74 40.58 25.26
C THR A 3 57.94 39.18 24.65
N LYS A 4 57.11 38.22 25.04
CA LYS A 4 56.50 37.26 24.12
C LYS A 4 55.15 36.79 24.65
N MET A 5 54.11 37.19 23.93
CA MET A 5 52.73 36.76 24.05
C MET A 5 52.48 35.66 23.00
N ILE A 6 51.36 34.93 23.13
CA ILE A 6 50.67 34.07 22.12
C ILE A 6 51.11 32.58 22.22
N LYS A 7 50.27 31.55 22.42
CA LYS A 7 48.89 31.29 21.95
C LYS A 7 48.00 30.61 23.01
N ARG A 8 46.73 31.07 23.07
CA ARG A 8 45.60 30.32 23.61
C ARG A 8 45.34 29.09 22.74
N ILE A 9 45.24 27.90 23.33
CA ILE A 9 44.62 26.74 22.69
C ILE A 9 43.27 26.55 23.37
N ASN A 10 42.22 27.03 22.69
CA ASN A 10 40.85 26.62 22.97
C ASN A 10 40.71 25.20 22.43
N LEU A 11 40.78 24.18 23.29
CA LEU A 11 40.39 22.83 22.90
C LEU A 11 38.89 22.64 23.20
N LEU A 12 38.07 23.24 22.35
CA LEU A 12 36.64 22.96 22.26
C LEU A 12 36.46 21.70 21.38
N TYR A 13 36.76 20.52 21.92
CA TYR A 13 36.44 19.24 21.28
C TYR A 13 35.86 18.28 22.31
N SER A 14 34.59 18.50 22.65
CA SER A 14 33.79 17.55 23.41
C SER A 14 32.35 17.59 22.90
N ILE A 15 32.17 17.54 21.58
CA ILE A 15 30.97 16.89 21.07
C ILE A 15 31.36 15.41 21.06
N LEU A 16 31.01 14.73 22.14
CA LEU A 16 30.92 13.28 22.17
C LEU A 16 30.08 12.85 20.96
N LEU A 17 30.75 12.47 19.87
CA LEU A 17 30.17 11.55 18.90
C LEU A 17 29.98 10.24 19.66
N PHE A 18 28.86 10.14 20.37
CA PHE A 18 28.33 8.86 20.82
C PHE A 18 27.99 8.09 19.54
N SER A 19 28.99 7.44 18.94
CA SER A 19 28.74 6.40 17.96
C SER A 19 28.15 5.24 18.74
N SER A 20 26.84 5.25 18.94
CA SER A 20 26.13 4.10 19.49
C SER A 20 26.27 2.96 18.50
N ILE A 21 27.12 1.99 18.82
CA ILE A 21 27.23 0.73 18.09
C ILE A 21 26.00 -0.09 18.47
N PHE A 22 24.86 0.20 17.85
CA PHE A 22 23.70 -0.66 17.94
C PHE A 22 23.98 -1.95 17.18
N ALA A 23 23.53 -3.10 17.72
CA ALA A 23 23.54 -4.34 16.96
C ALA A 23 22.80 -4.11 15.62
N GLN A 24 23.27 -4.73 14.55
CA GLN A 24 22.65 -4.62 13.23
C GLN A 24 22.24 -6.00 12.74
N VAL A 25 21.05 -6.05 12.16
CA VAL A 25 20.47 -7.24 11.56
C VAL A 25 20.48 -7.06 10.04
N LYS A 26 20.87 -8.12 9.32
CA LYS A 26 20.81 -8.15 7.86
C LYS A 26 19.35 -8.19 7.40
N LEU A 27 18.96 -7.35 6.45
CA LEU A 27 17.65 -7.34 5.82
C LEU A 27 17.79 -7.53 4.29
N ASP A 28 17.06 -8.51 3.75
CA ASP A 28 16.78 -8.64 2.33
C ASP A 28 15.26 -8.54 2.11
N VAL A 29 14.83 -7.79 1.10
CA VAL A 29 13.40 -7.63 0.77
C VAL A 29 13.16 -7.85 -0.71
N ASN A 30 12.18 -8.69 -1.04
CA ASN A 30 11.64 -8.85 -2.40
C ASN A 30 10.20 -8.36 -2.47
N THR A 31 9.78 -8.03 -3.69
CA THR A 31 8.39 -7.74 -3.97
C THR A 31 7.96 -8.34 -5.29
N ILE A 32 6.67 -8.66 -5.38
CA ILE A 32 5.96 -8.92 -6.64
C ILE A 32 4.85 -7.86 -6.76
N PRO A 33 4.90 -6.98 -7.77
CA PRO A 33 5.91 -6.87 -8.84
C PRO A 33 7.27 -6.35 -8.34
N THR A 34 8.31 -6.38 -9.19
CA THR A 34 9.62 -5.78 -8.88
C THR A 34 9.63 -4.25 -9.06
N LYS A 35 10.70 -3.58 -8.61
CA LYS A 35 10.87 -2.12 -8.67
C LYS A 35 9.76 -1.38 -7.94
N VAL A 36 9.52 -1.76 -6.69
CA VAL A 36 8.55 -1.14 -5.77
C VAL A 36 9.33 -0.29 -4.77
N ASP A 37 8.86 0.92 -4.47
CA ASP A 37 9.53 1.80 -3.52
C ASP A 37 9.23 1.34 -2.09
N ILE A 38 10.28 1.20 -1.28
CA ILE A 38 10.23 0.70 0.09
C ILE A 38 10.72 1.77 1.05
N TYR A 39 9.94 2.02 2.08
CA TYR A 39 10.29 2.91 3.17
C TYR A 39 10.31 2.13 4.47
N LEU A 40 11.28 2.41 5.32
CA LEU A 40 11.41 1.86 6.66
C LEU A 40 11.40 3.02 7.66
N ASP A 41 10.43 3.04 8.56
CA ASP A 41 10.22 4.11 9.54
C ASP A 41 10.18 5.52 8.91
N GLY A 42 9.62 5.61 7.71
CA GLY A 42 9.54 6.85 6.92
C GLY A 42 10.80 7.17 6.11
N VAL A 43 11.90 6.43 6.27
CA VAL A 43 13.14 6.59 5.48
C VAL A 43 13.05 5.74 4.20
N ASN A 44 13.31 6.34 3.04
CA ASN A 44 13.33 5.64 1.77
C ASN A 44 14.55 4.70 1.67
N LEU A 45 14.32 3.38 1.57
CA LEU A 45 15.36 2.36 1.36
C LEU A 45 15.71 2.14 -0.12
N GLY A 46 14.90 2.70 -1.04
CA GLY A 46 15.03 2.54 -2.48
C GLY A 46 13.99 1.58 -3.05
N SER A 47 14.26 1.08 -4.26
CA SER A 47 13.34 0.20 -4.97
C SER A 47 13.75 -1.27 -4.86
N SER A 48 12.78 -2.16 -4.67
CA SER A 48 13.00 -3.61 -4.58
C SER A 48 13.66 -4.21 -5.83
N PRO A 49 14.51 -5.25 -5.67
CA PRO A 49 14.89 -5.89 -4.41
C PRO A 49 15.85 -5.06 -3.55
N ILE A 50 15.67 -5.12 -2.23
CA ILE A 50 16.63 -4.60 -1.24
C ILE A 50 17.54 -5.76 -0.82
N ARG A 51 18.85 -5.49 -0.76
CA ARG A 51 19.87 -6.50 -0.47
C ARG A 51 20.89 -6.00 0.53
N ASN A 52 21.18 -6.84 1.52
CA ASN A 52 22.19 -6.64 2.56
C ASN A 52 22.03 -5.33 3.34
N GLU A 53 20.80 -4.84 3.47
CA GLU A 53 20.50 -3.65 4.28
C GLU A 53 20.74 -3.95 5.77
N ARG A 54 21.05 -2.91 6.56
CA ARG A 54 21.38 -3.06 7.98
C ARG A 54 20.42 -2.27 8.84
N ILE A 55 19.60 -2.98 9.58
CA ILE A 55 18.57 -2.39 10.45
C ILE A 55 18.85 -2.73 11.91
N THR A 56 18.39 -1.88 12.82
CA THR A 56 18.53 -2.10 14.26
C THR A 56 17.53 -3.15 14.77
N PRO A 57 17.81 -3.82 15.90
CA PRO A 57 16.76 -4.50 16.66
C PRO A 57 15.71 -3.52 17.15
N GLY A 58 14.46 -3.97 17.22
CA GLY A 58 13.32 -3.15 17.63
C GLY A 58 12.14 -3.26 16.66
N VAL A 59 11.11 -2.47 16.91
CA VAL A 59 9.92 -2.41 16.06
C VAL A 59 10.20 -1.47 14.89
N HIS A 60 9.97 -1.99 13.69
CA HIS A 60 10.10 -1.26 12.45
C HIS A 60 8.78 -1.29 11.67
N LYS A 61 8.48 -0.21 10.96
CA LYS A 61 7.31 -0.10 10.07
C LYS A 61 7.76 0.06 8.63
N PHE A 62 7.37 -0.87 7.79
CA PHE A 62 7.51 -0.80 6.34
C PHE A 62 6.31 -0.07 5.72
N GLU A 63 6.58 0.84 4.80
CA GLU A 63 5.59 1.36 3.85
C GLU A 63 6.07 1.06 2.43
N ILE A 64 5.24 0.39 1.66
CA ILE A 64 5.61 -0.17 0.37
C ILE A 64 4.64 0.38 -0.68
N LYS A 65 5.19 1.09 -1.67
CA LYS A 65 4.41 1.92 -2.59
C LYS A 65 4.84 1.69 -4.03
N LYS A 66 3.85 1.52 -4.91
CA LYS A 66 4.04 1.51 -6.36
C LYS A 66 2.81 2.09 -7.05
N LYS A 67 3.00 2.94 -8.05
CA LYS A 67 1.89 3.48 -8.85
C LYS A 67 1.09 2.34 -9.49
N GLY A 68 -0.23 2.38 -9.34
CA GLY A 68 -1.15 1.37 -9.89
C GLY A 68 -1.33 0.14 -9.02
N TYR A 69 -0.88 0.17 -7.76
CA TYR A 69 -1.04 -0.91 -6.79
C TYR A 69 -1.56 -0.34 -5.46
N ALA A 70 -2.23 -1.19 -4.69
CA ALA A 70 -2.64 -0.90 -3.32
C ALA A 70 -1.40 -0.68 -2.44
N PRO A 71 -1.37 0.36 -1.60
CA PRO A 71 -0.27 0.59 -0.67
C PRO A 71 -0.27 -0.51 0.40
N LEU A 72 0.92 -1.01 0.75
CA LEU A 72 1.08 -2.03 1.78
C LEU A 72 1.86 -1.47 2.96
N THR A 73 1.35 -1.70 4.18
CA THR A 73 2.04 -1.38 5.44
C THR A 73 2.27 -2.66 6.23
N TYR A 74 3.47 -2.84 6.77
CA TYR A 74 3.84 -4.03 7.54
C TYR A 74 4.69 -3.64 8.75
N SER A 75 4.35 -4.13 9.94
CA SER A 75 5.13 -3.90 11.16
C SER A 75 5.90 -5.15 11.53
N LEU A 76 7.18 -5.01 11.83
CA LEU A 76 8.09 -6.11 12.15
C LEU A 76 8.83 -5.83 13.46
N LEU A 77 8.85 -6.82 14.35
CA LEU A 77 9.76 -6.83 15.49
C LEU A 77 11.05 -7.54 15.08
N VAL A 78 12.14 -6.78 15.00
CA VAL A 78 13.47 -7.25 14.63
C VAL A 78 14.22 -7.70 15.88
N ASN A 79 14.59 -8.97 15.92
CA ASN A 79 15.42 -9.54 16.97
C ASN A 79 16.89 -9.60 16.52
N PRO A 80 17.87 -9.35 17.41
CA PRO A 80 19.29 -9.24 17.05
C PRO A 80 19.96 -10.54 16.57
N ALA A 81 19.27 -11.68 16.63
CA ALA A 81 19.88 -12.99 16.48
C ALA A 81 19.87 -13.56 15.05
N GLN A 82 19.06 -13.02 14.13
CA GLN A 82 18.83 -13.66 12.83
C GLN A 82 18.65 -12.64 11.69
N ALA A 83 19.23 -12.95 10.53
CA ALA A 83 18.94 -12.22 9.29
C ALA A 83 17.46 -12.34 8.90
N ILE A 84 16.93 -11.29 8.29
CA ILE A 84 15.53 -11.19 7.89
C ILE A 84 15.45 -11.20 6.36
N GLU A 85 14.57 -12.05 5.84
CA GLU A 85 14.19 -12.08 4.44
C GLU A 85 12.66 -11.92 4.37
N LEU A 86 12.19 -10.90 3.65
CA LEU A 86 10.76 -10.61 3.50
C LEU A 86 10.36 -10.60 2.03
N ASP A 87 9.24 -11.25 1.74
CA ASP A 87 8.59 -11.21 0.43
C ASP A 87 7.23 -10.52 0.55
N PHE A 88 7.02 -9.47 -0.25
CA PHE A 88 5.75 -8.75 -0.30
C PHE A 88 5.05 -8.88 -1.64
N PHE A 89 3.74 -9.00 -1.61
CA PHE A 89 2.89 -9.08 -2.80
C PHE A 89 1.94 -7.89 -2.79
N LEU A 90 1.97 -7.08 -3.84
CA LEU A 90 1.09 -5.92 -3.96
C LEU A 90 -0.09 -6.26 -4.87
N ASN A 91 -1.29 -5.87 -4.44
CA ASN A 91 -2.49 -6.01 -5.25
C ASN A 91 -2.55 -4.88 -6.29
N PRO A 92 -2.69 -5.18 -7.59
CA PRO A 92 -2.94 -4.16 -8.60
C PRO A 92 -4.21 -3.36 -8.33
N ILE A 93 -4.27 -2.12 -8.81
CA ILE A 93 -5.49 -1.32 -8.89
C ILE A 93 -5.84 -1.15 -10.36
N TYR A 94 -7.02 -1.61 -10.75
CA TYR A 94 -7.54 -1.49 -12.11
C TYR A 94 -8.59 -0.41 -12.22
N GLU A 95 -8.64 0.25 -13.38
CA GLU A 95 -9.73 1.14 -13.72
C GLU A 95 -10.83 0.34 -14.42
N CYS A 96 -11.98 0.22 -13.77
CA CYS A 96 -13.13 -0.55 -14.23
C CYS A 96 -14.26 0.39 -14.64
N LYS A 97 -14.89 0.13 -15.77
CA LYS A 97 -16.05 0.90 -16.26
C LYS A 97 -17.32 0.09 -16.03
N PHE A 98 -18.25 0.60 -15.24
CA PHE A 98 -19.58 0.02 -15.11
C PHE A 98 -20.54 0.76 -16.03
N VAL A 99 -21.38 0.02 -16.74
CA VAL A 99 -22.39 0.55 -17.66
C VAL A 99 -23.70 -0.21 -17.48
N THR A 100 -24.83 0.48 -17.56
CA THR A 100 -26.15 -0.12 -17.62
C THR A 100 -27.09 0.64 -18.55
N GLU A 101 -28.09 -0.04 -19.09
CA GLU A 101 -29.22 0.56 -19.78
C GLU A 101 -30.45 0.70 -18.87
N GLU A 102 -30.40 0.10 -17.67
CA GLU A 102 -31.47 0.14 -16.69
C GLU A 102 -31.64 1.56 -16.13
N LYS A 103 -32.89 1.97 -15.93
CA LYS A 103 -33.23 3.29 -15.37
C LYS A 103 -33.71 3.16 -13.94
N SER A 104 -33.43 4.19 -13.14
CA SER A 104 -33.91 4.31 -11.76
C SER A 104 -33.42 3.20 -10.84
N LEU A 105 -32.21 2.68 -11.10
CA LEU A 105 -31.50 1.78 -10.21
C LEU A 105 -30.42 2.55 -9.46
N ILE A 106 -30.16 2.14 -8.22
CA ILE A 106 -29.02 2.60 -7.44
C ILE A 106 -28.09 1.41 -7.29
N PHE A 107 -26.82 1.62 -7.59
CA PHE A 107 -25.77 0.62 -7.44
C PHE A 107 -24.95 0.95 -6.20
N GLU A 108 -24.52 -0.09 -5.49
CA GLU A 108 -23.61 0.00 -4.35
C GLU A 108 -22.50 -1.03 -4.53
N LEU A 109 -21.24 -0.60 -4.47
CA LEU A 109 -20.07 -1.48 -4.49
C LEU A 109 -19.40 -1.47 -3.12
N ASN A 110 -19.24 -2.65 -2.54
CA ASN A 110 -18.60 -2.92 -1.24
C ASN A 110 -19.20 -2.15 -0.05
N GLY A 111 -20.42 -1.60 -0.16
CA GLY A 111 -21.02 -0.79 0.89
C GLY A 111 -20.48 0.64 1.01
N GLU A 112 -19.50 1.02 0.19
CA GLU A 112 -18.81 2.32 0.29
C GLU A 112 -19.10 3.24 -0.90
N HIS A 113 -19.32 2.67 -2.09
CA HIS A 113 -19.47 3.43 -3.32
C HIS A 113 -20.87 3.28 -3.89
N GLN A 114 -21.67 4.35 -3.86
CA GLN A 114 -23.00 4.36 -4.43
C GLN A 114 -23.09 5.26 -5.67
N TRP A 115 -23.84 4.84 -6.69
CA TRP A 115 -24.13 5.64 -7.88
C TRP A 115 -25.45 5.24 -8.54
N ASP A 116 -26.05 6.16 -9.29
CA ASP A 116 -27.28 5.95 -10.08
C ASP A 116 -27.09 6.27 -11.58
N ALA A 117 -25.92 6.81 -11.95
CA ALA A 117 -25.56 7.10 -13.34
C ALA A 117 -25.43 5.82 -14.18
N GLN A 118 -25.85 5.88 -15.44
CA GLN A 118 -25.75 4.77 -16.40
C GLN A 118 -24.30 4.38 -16.71
N THR A 119 -23.32 5.23 -16.41
CA THR A 119 -21.90 4.91 -16.51
C THR A 119 -21.11 5.49 -15.35
N VAL A 120 -20.22 4.69 -14.79
CA VAL A 120 -19.22 5.13 -13.82
C VAL A 120 -17.87 4.47 -14.12
N ARG A 121 -16.78 5.15 -13.78
CA ARG A 121 -15.43 4.56 -13.77
C ARG A 121 -14.94 4.54 -12.34
N LEU A 122 -14.50 3.37 -11.88
CA LEU A 122 -14.00 3.16 -10.53
C LEU A 122 -12.58 2.59 -10.58
N ARG A 123 -11.74 3.00 -9.64
CA ARG A 123 -10.42 2.39 -9.44
C ARG A 123 -10.54 1.37 -8.32
N LEU A 124 -10.43 0.10 -8.67
CA LEU A 124 -10.70 -1.02 -7.78
C LEU A 124 -9.42 -1.85 -7.59
N GLU A 125 -9.15 -2.25 -6.36
CA GLU A 125 -8.10 -3.25 -6.09
C GLU A 125 -8.45 -4.58 -6.76
N ALA A 126 -7.44 -5.35 -7.15
CA ALA A 126 -7.69 -6.69 -7.68
C ALA A 126 -8.32 -7.57 -6.61
N GLY A 127 -9.38 -8.29 -6.96
CA GLY A 127 -10.09 -9.17 -6.04
C GLY A 127 -11.60 -9.18 -6.27
N ASN A 128 -12.31 -9.70 -5.29
CA ASN A 128 -13.77 -9.82 -5.34
C ASN A 128 -14.43 -8.58 -4.75
N HIS A 129 -15.34 -7.97 -5.51
CA HIS A 129 -16.14 -6.82 -5.09
C HIS A 129 -17.62 -7.19 -5.08
N LYS A 130 -18.33 -6.80 -4.03
CA LYS A 130 -19.75 -7.06 -3.87
C LYS A 130 -20.55 -5.91 -4.46
N LEU A 131 -21.30 -6.18 -5.52
CA LEU A 131 -22.23 -5.24 -6.13
C LEU A 131 -23.65 -5.53 -5.62
N ARG A 132 -24.32 -4.51 -5.08
CA ARG A 132 -25.75 -4.53 -4.77
C ARG A 132 -26.47 -3.54 -5.67
N VAL A 133 -27.69 -3.90 -6.05
CA VAL A 133 -28.53 -3.06 -6.90
C VAL A 133 -29.87 -2.87 -6.24
N PHE A 134 -30.29 -1.63 -6.13
CA PHE A 134 -31.49 -1.22 -5.44
C PHE A 134 -32.50 -0.61 -6.42
N LYS A 135 -33.78 -0.83 -6.12
CA LYS A 135 -34.90 -0.14 -6.77
C LYS A 135 -35.91 0.24 -5.70
N ILE A 136 -36.23 1.52 -5.62
CA ILE A 136 -37.18 2.06 -4.61
C ILE A 136 -36.74 1.65 -3.17
N GLY A 137 -35.44 1.67 -2.90
CA GLY A 137 -34.87 1.35 -1.58
C GLY A 137 -34.74 -0.13 -1.25
N GLU A 138 -35.25 -1.04 -2.08
CA GLU A 138 -35.12 -2.49 -1.88
C GLU A 138 -33.96 -3.06 -2.71
N ILE A 139 -33.20 -4.00 -2.15
CA ILE A 139 -32.18 -4.76 -2.89
C ILE A 139 -32.89 -5.70 -3.84
N ILE A 140 -32.68 -5.51 -5.15
CA ILE A 140 -33.27 -6.35 -6.20
C ILE A 140 -32.26 -7.30 -6.84
N ASP A 141 -30.96 -7.09 -6.63
CA ASP A 141 -29.89 -7.94 -7.15
C ASP A 141 -28.62 -7.79 -6.31
N GLU A 142 -27.84 -8.87 -6.22
CA GLU A 142 -26.57 -8.92 -5.51
C GLU A 142 -25.60 -9.84 -6.27
N GLN A 143 -24.42 -9.32 -6.63
CA GLN A 143 -23.44 -10.03 -7.46
C GLN A 143 -22.03 -9.88 -6.89
N MET A 144 -21.22 -10.94 -7.03
CA MET A 144 -19.78 -10.86 -6.80
C MET A 144 -19.07 -10.59 -8.13
N ILE A 145 -18.36 -9.47 -8.21
CA ILE A 145 -17.59 -9.03 -9.36
C ILE A 145 -16.12 -9.35 -9.10
N LEU A 146 -15.53 -10.24 -9.89
CA LEU A 146 -14.09 -10.44 -9.90
C LEU A 146 -13.43 -9.34 -10.74
N VAL A 147 -12.49 -8.63 -10.12
CA VAL A 147 -11.63 -7.61 -10.72
C VAL A 147 -10.22 -8.19 -10.80
N ASP A 148 -9.83 -8.65 -11.97
CA ASP A 148 -8.52 -9.24 -12.27
C ASP A 148 -7.79 -8.54 -13.42
N GLU A 149 -8.51 -7.70 -14.16
CA GLU A 149 -8.01 -6.87 -15.25
C GLU A 149 -8.83 -5.57 -15.41
N PRO A 150 -8.30 -4.54 -16.10
CA PRO A 150 -9.10 -3.39 -16.52
C PRO A 150 -10.24 -3.83 -17.44
N LYS A 151 -11.49 -3.64 -17.01
CA LYS A 151 -12.64 -4.20 -17.71
C LYS A 151 -13.87 -3.29 -17.70
N LYS A 152 -14.68 -3.43 -18.75
CA LYS A 152 -16.04 -2.90 -18.80
C LYS A 152 -17.04 -3.96 -18.32
N TYR A 153 -17.79 -3.64 -17.26
CA TYR A 153 -18.89 -4.45 -16.76
C TYR A 153 -20.20 -3.86 -17.27
N ASN A 154 -20.95 -4.64 -18.04
CA ASN A 154 -22.30 -4.28 -18.47
C ASN A 154 -23.30 -4.94 -17.52
N TYR A 155 -24.00 -4.14 -16.74
CA TYR A 155 -25.05 -4.61 -15.87
C TYR A 155 -26.37 -4.67 -16.63
N HIS A 156 -27.01 -5.84 -16.54
CA HIS A 156 -28.37 -6.08 -16.98
C HIS A 156 -29.13 -6.74 -15.84
N LEU A 157 -30.33 -6.25 -15.55
CA LEU A 157 -31.15 -6.83 -14.50
C LEU A 157 -31.60 -8.22 -14.96
N ARG A 158 -31.18 -9.27 -14.25
CA ARG A 158 -31.72 -10.60 -14.48
C ARG A 158 -33.17 -10.60 -14.02
N LYS A 159 -34.12 -10.74 -14.95
CA LYS A 159 -35.50 -11.03 -14.57
C LYS A 159 -35.49 -12.35 -13.79
N SER A 160 -35.99 -12.32 -12.56
CA SER A 160 -36.26 -13.54 -11.82
C SER A 160 -37.21 -14.41 -12.66
N LEU A 161 -36.84 -15.67 -12.89
CA LEU A 161 -37.74 -16.70 -13.42
C LEU A 161 -38.67 -17.16 -12.30
N ASN A 162 -39.47 -16.24 -11.77
CA ASN A 162 -40.71 -16.55 -11.06
C ASN A 162 -41.79 -16.01 -12.01
N GLY A 163 -42.34 -16.77 -12.96
CA GLY A 163 -43.03 -18.03 -12.76
C GLY A 163 -44.49 -17.70 -12.43
N ASP A 164 -45.32 -17.64 -13.49
CA ASP A 164 -46.80 -17.64 -13.58
C ASP A 164 -47.67 -17.25 -12.37
#